data_AF-A0A5R2MSI0-F1
#
_entry.id   AF-A0A5R2MSI0-F1
#
_cell.length_a   1.000
_cell.length_b   1.000
_cell.length_c   1.000
_cell.angle_alpha   90.00
_cell.angle_beta   90.00
_cell.angle_gamma   90.00
#
_symmetry.space_group_name_H-M   'P 1'
#
loop_
_entity.id
_entity.type
_entity.pdbx_description
1 polymer ?
#
loop_
_entity_poly.entity_id
_entity_poly.type
_entity_poly.pdbx_seq_one_letter_code
_entity_poly.pdbx_strand_id
1 'polypeptide(L)'
;RRLTARPAGETPIFLIASERHADRVHADLAGLDLAGGGPLFEPAGRNTAAAVALATLRTLSEFGDSLVLVVPSDHEIATAGQFWQSIEAGSHTAR
;
A
#
# COMPACT_ATOMS: atom_id res chain seq x y z
N ARG A 1 7.00 -14.71 6.17
CA ARG A 1 7.09 -14.61 4.69
C ARG A 1 6.32 -13.36 4.29
N ARG A 2 6.92 -12.40 3.57
CA ARG A 2 6.21 -11.16 3.18
C ARG A 2 5.16 -11.49 2.11
N LEU A 3 4.02 -10.81 2.13
CA LEU A 3 3.01 -10.96 1.08
C LEU A 3 3.61 -10.47 -0.24
N THR A 4 3.49 -11.28 -1.29
CA THR A 4 4.01 -10.93 -2.62
C THR A 4 3.04 -9.99 -3.32
N ALA A 5 3.56 -9.13 -4.21
CA ALA A 5 2.75 -8.26 -5.05
C ALA A 5 1.65 -9.02 -5.81
N ARG A 6 0.66 -8.28 -6.33
CA ARG A 6 -0.42 -8.83 -7.13
C ARG A 6 0.17 -9.71 -8.25
N PRO A 7 -0.32 -10.94 -8.46
CA PRO A 7 0.28 -11.87 -9.42
C PRO A 7 0.27 -11.40 -10.89
N ALA A 8 -0.57 -10.44 -11.24
CA ALA A 8 -0.70 -9.92 -12.60
C ALA A 8 -0.75 -8.38 -12.60
N GLY A 9 0.02 -7.78 -13.51
CA GLY A 9 0.15 -6.32 -13.69
C GLY A 9 1.17 -5.67 -12.75
N GLU A 10 1.65 -4.50 -13.14
CA GLU A 10 2.43 -3.62 -12.27
C GLU A 10 1.47 -2.81 -11.40
N THR A 11 1.69 -2.79 -10.08
CA THR A 11 0.89 -2.01 -9.14
C THR A 11 1.85 -1.25 -8.24
N PRO A 12 1.91 0.10 -8.34
CA PRO A 12 2.75 0.92 -7.47
C PRO A 12 2.44 0.66 -6.00
N ILE A 13 3.47 0.41 -5.20
CA ILE A 13 3.34 0.14 -3.76
C ILE A 13 3.76 1.38 -2.97
N PHE A 14 2.81 1.99 -2.26
CA PHE A 14 3.09 3.08 -1.34
C PHE A 14 3.08 2.59 0.11
N LEU A 15 4.13 2.92 0.86
CA LEU A 15 4.20 2.66 2.30
C LEU A 15 3.95 3.96 3.04
N ILE A 16 2.82 4.04 3.76
CA ILE A 16 2.48 5.20 4.58
C ILE A 16 2.90 4.92 6.01
N ALA A 17 3.78 5.77 6.55
CA ALA A 17 4.27 5.66 7.92
C ALA A 17 4.47 7.03 8.53
N SER A 18 4.66 7.09 9.84
CA SER A 18 5.06 8.35 10.47
C SER A 18 6.50 8.71 10.12
N GLU A 19 6.74 10.00 9.91
CA GLU A 19 8.07 10.58 9.65
C GLU A 19 9.12 10.21 10.70
N ARG A 20 8.70 10.01 11.97
CA ARG A 20 9.58 9.53 13.05
C ARG A 20 10.29 8.20 12.76
N HIS A 21 9.79 7.43 11.80
CA HIS A 21 10.31 6.12 11.40
C HIS A 21 10.99 6.16 10.03
N ALA A 22 11.21 7.35 9.44
CA ALA A 22 11.66 7.50 8.06
C ALA A 22 12.96 6.75 7.76
N ASP A 23 13.99 6.92 8.58
CA ASP A 23 15.29 6.26 8.39
C ASP A 23 15.16 4.73 8.37
N ARG A 24 14.37 4.19 9.30
CA ARG A 24 14.11 2.75 9.38
C ARG A 24 13.35 2.26 8.16
N VAL A 25 12.30 2.98 7.75
CA VAL A 25 11.50 2.63 6.57
C VAL A 25 12.36 2.66 5.32
N HIS A 26 13.23 3.66 5.16
CA HIS A 26 14.17 3.69 4.04
C HIS A 26 15.11 2.49 4.02
N ALA A 27 15.64 2.09 5.18
CA ALA A 27 16.46 0.89 5.30
C ALA A 27 15.67 -0.40 4.98
N ASP A 28 14.44 -0.52 5.48
CA ASP A 28 13.57 -1.69 5.27
C ASP A 28 13.09 -1.84 3.81
N LEU A 29 13.04 -0.73 3.07
CA LEU A 29 12.66 -0.67 1.65
C LEU A 29 13.86 -0.73 0.70
N ALA A 30 15.10 -0.61 1.21
CA ALA A 30 16.28 -0.60 0.38
C ALA A 30 16.40 -1.89 -0.45
N GLY A 31 16.49 -1.75 -1.78
CA GLY A 31 16.59 -2.87 -2.71
C GLY A 31 15.27 -3.55 -3.07
N LEU A 32 14.12 -3.04 -2.59
CA LEU A 32 12.81 -3.48 -3.05
C LEU A 32 12.38 -2.69 -4.29
N ASP A 33 11.82 -3.40 -5.27
CA ASP A 33 11.09 -2.77 -6.38
C ASP A 33 9.65 -2.50 -5.93
N LEU A 34 9.27 -1.22 -5.96
CA LEU A 34 7.94 -0.74 -5.58
C LEU A 34 7.09 -0.39 -6.80
N ALA A 35 7.51 -0.75 -8.02
CA ALA A 35 6.80 -0.52 -9.27
C ALA A 35 6.37 0.96 -9.45
N GLY A 36 7.29 1.89 -9.18
CA GLY A 36 7.04 3.34 -9.22
C GLY A 36 6.38 3.93 -7.96
N GLY A 37 6.12 3.11 -6.94
CA GLY A 37 5.70 3.55 -5.61
C GLY A 37 6.87 4.00 -4.72
N GLY A 38 6.58 4.25 -3.44
CA GLY A 38 7.56 4.76 -2.48
C GLY A 38 7.00 5.01 -1.08
N PRO A 39 7.85 5.41 -0.12
CA PRO A 39 7.39 5.81 1.20
C PRO A 39 6.69 7.18 1.15
N LEU A 40 5.61 7.33 1.92
CA LEU A 40 4.93 8.59 2.21
C LEU A 40 4.92 8.78 3.72
N PHE A 41 5.47 9.91 4.20
CA PHE A 41 5.61 10.14 5.63
C PHE A 41 4.58 11.13 6.17
N GLU A 42 3.82 10.70 7.17
CA GLU A 42 2.91 11.55 7.91
C GLU A 42 3.68 12.34 8.99
N PRO A 43 3.54 13.67 9.03
CA PRO A 43 4.23 14.52 10.01
C PRO A 43 3.69 14.32 11.44
N ALA A 44 2.47 13.81 11.56
CA ALA A 44 1.83 13.49 12.83
C ALA A 44 0.91 12.27 12.66
N GLY A 45 0.88 11.37 13.65
CA GLY A 45 -0.03 10.24 13.65
C GLY A 45 -1.48 10.70 13.80
N ARG A 46 -2.29 10.55 12.74
CA ARG A 46 -3.70 10.98 12.69
C ARG A 46 -4.67 9.82 12.46
N ASN A 47 -4.25 8.60 12.78
CA ASN A 47 -4.95 7.33 12.55
C ASN A 47 -5.16 7.01 11.05
N THR A 48 -5.77 5.85 10.78
CA THR A 48 -5.90 5.27 9.44
C THR A 48 -6.67 6.13 8.45
N ALA A 49 -7.68 6.88 8.90
CA ALA A 49 -8.47 7.72 7.99
C ALA A 49 -7.63 8.80 7.30
N ALA A 50 -6.66 9.40 8.02
CA ALA A 50 -5.74 10.39 7.45
C ALA A 50 -4.75 9.75 6.47
N ALA A 51 -4.21 8.58 6.82
CA ALA A 51 -3.34 7.82 5.94
C ALA A 51 -4.04 7.42 4.63
N VAL A 52 -5.31 6.97 4.71
CA VAL A 52 -6.12 6.65 3.54
C VAL A 52 -6.40 7.90 2.71
N ALA A 53 -6.74 9.03 3.34
CA ALA A 53 -6.95 10.28 2.61
C ALA A 53 -5.68 10.73 1.85
N LEU A 54 -4.51 10.60 2.47
CA LEU A 54 -3.22 10.88 1.83
C LEU A 54 -2.98 9.96 0.62
N ALA A 55 -3.24 8.66 0.78
CA ALA A 55 -3.16 7.69 -0.31
C ALA A 55 -4.08 8.08 -1.46
N THR A 56 -5.34 8.39 -1.17
CA THR A 56 -6.35 8.78 -2.17
C THR A 56 -5.93 10.04 -2.93
N LEU A 57 -5.44 11.08 -2.23
CA LEU A 57 -4.97 12.31 -2.90
C LEU A 57 -3.76 12.04 -3.80
N ARG A 58 -2.83 11.19 -3.35
CA ARG A 58 -1.70 10.74 -4.18
C ARG A 58 -2.18 10.00 -5.42
N THR A 59 -3.12 9.07 -5.25
CA THR A 59 -3.73 8.29 -6.34
C THR A 59 -4.40 9.20 -7.35
N LEU A 60 -5.27 10.12 -6.91
CA LEU A 60 -5.97 11.05 -7.79
C LEU A 60 -5.00 11.92 -8.60
N SER A 61 -3.90 12.36 -8.00
CA SER A 61 -2.91 13.24 -8.63
C SER A 61 -2.10 12.52 -9.73
N GLU A 62 -1.68 11.28 -9.49
CA GLU A 62 -0.73 10.58 -10.38
C GLU A 62 -1.33 9.45 -11.21
N PHE A 63 -2.42 8.87 -10.75
CA PHE A 63 -3.05 7.68 -11.31
C PHE A 63 -4.55 7.88 -11.62
N GLY A 64 -5.06 9.10 -11.43
CA GLY A 64 -6.47 9.44 -11.61
C GLY A 64 -7.40 8.73 -10.62
N ASP A 65 -8.67 8.58 -11.01
CA ASP A 65 -9.68 7.89 -10.19
C ASP A 65 -9.52 6.36 -10.28
N SER A 66 -8.46 5.87 -9.65
CA SER A 66 -8.05 4.46 -9.65
C SER A 66 -8.41 3.76 -8.34
N LEU A 67 -8.72 2.47 -8.42
CA LEU A 67 -8.98 1.63 -7.25
C LEU A 67 -7.71 1.46 -6.40
N VAL A 68 -7.82 1.71 -5.09
CA VAL A 68 -6.72 1.57 -4.12
C VAL A 68 -6.99 0.40 -3.18
N LEU A 69 -6.01 -0.50 -3.05
CA LEU A 69 -6.01 -1.54 -2.04
C LEU A 69 -5.22 -1.07 -0.80
N VAL A 70 -5.89 -0.93 0.33
CA VAL A 70 -5.26 -0.54 1.60
C VAL A 70 -5.03 -1.79 2.46
N VAL A 71 -3.78 -2.02 2.87
CA VAL A 71 -3.39 -3.16 3.72
C VAL A 71 -2.60 -2.71 4.95
N PRO A 72 -2.92 -3.22 6.16
CA PRO A 72 -2.07 -3.04 7.34
C PRO A 72 -0.72 -3.76 7.17
N SER A 73 0.38 -3.12 7.57
CA SER A 73 1.74 -3.68 7.44
C SER A 73 2.07 -4.75 8.48
N ASP A 74 1.29 -4.84 9.55
CA ASP A 74 1.52 -5.67 10.74
C ASP A 74 0.65 -6.93 10.79
N HIS A 75 -0.06 -7.24 9.71
CA HIS A 75 -0.86 -8.46 9.60
C HIS A 75 -0.07 -9.60 8.94
N GLU A 76 -0.11 -10.79 9.55
CA GLU A 76 0.38 -12.01 8.93
C GLU A 76 -0.70 -12.65 8.06
N ILE A 77 -0.38 -12.93 6.80
CA ILE A 77 -1.26 -13.63 5.87
C ILE A 77 -0.55 -14.89 5.38
N ALA A 78 -0.94 -16.04 5.94
CA ALA A 78 -0.36 -17.34 5.60
C ALA A 78 -0.88 -17.88 4.24
N THR A 79 -2.02 -17.40 3.75
CA THR A 79 -2.73 -17.92 2.57
C THR A 79 -2.78 -16.92 1.41
N ALA A 80 -1.62 -16.55 0.88
CA ALA A 80 -1.50 -15.53 -0.17
C ALA A 80 -2.43 -15.73 -1.39
N GLY A 81 -2.65 -16.98 -1.84
CA GLY A 81 -3.57 -17.27 -2.95
C GLY A 81 -5.05 -16.94 -2.60
N GLN A 82 -5.50 -17.30 -1.40
CA GLN A 82 -6.86 -17.00 -0.94
C GLN A 82 -7.05 -15.51 -0.66
N PHE A 83 -6.00 -14.84 -0.19
CA PHE A 83 -5.99 -13.38 -0.05
C PHE A 83 -6.29 -12.72 -1.39
N TRP A 84 -5.51 -13.02 -2.44
CA TRP A 84 -5.73 -12.42 -3.75
C TRP A 84 -7.09 -12.79 -4.35
N GLN A 85 -7.57 -14.03 -4.18
CA GLN A 85 -8.93 -14.40 -4.60
C GLN A 85 -10.00 -13.51 -3.95
N SER A 86 -9.85 -13.21 -2.67
CA SER A 86 -10.78 -12.34 -1.93
C SER A 86 -10.73 -10.90 -2.43
N ILE A 87 -9.52 -10.38 -2.69
CA ILE A 87 -9.33 -9.04 -3.25
C ILE A 87 -9.94 -8.93 -4.65
N GLU A 88 -9.70 -9.90 -5.54
CA GLU A 88 -10.26 -9.87 -6.90
C GLU A 88 -11.79 -9.91 -6.88
N ALA A 89 -12.38 -10.76 -6.03
CA ALA A 89 -13.83 -10.83 -5.87
C ALA A 89 -14.45 -9.50 -5.38
N GLY A 90 -13.77 -8.80 -4.46
CA GLY A 90 -14.21 -7.48 -3.98
C GLY A 90 -13.96 -6.33 -4.95
N SER A 91 -12.95 -6.45 -5.82
CA SER A 91 -12.53 -5.37 -6.73
C SER A 91 -13.59 -4.97 -7.75
N HIS A 92 -14.48 -5.89 -8.13
CA HIS A 92 -15.57 -5.60 -9.05
C HIS A 92 -16.63 -4.69 -8.43
N THR A 93 -16.94 -4.89 -7.14
CA THR A 93 -17.94 -4.09 -6.40
C THR A 93 -17.37 -2.75 -5.93
N ALA A 94 -16.05 -2.64 -5.77
CA ALA A 94 -15.38 -1.45 -5.27
C ALA A 94 -15.16 -0.36 -6.34
N ARG A 95 -15.42 -0.66 -7.62
CA ARG A 95 -15.39 0.29 -8.74
C ARG A 95 -16.78 0.87 -8.98
#